data_AF-F7XJA6-F1
#
_entry.id   AF-F7XJA6-F1
#
_cell.length_a   1.000
_cell.length_b   1.000
_cell.length_c   1.000
_cell.angle_alpha   90.00
_cell.angle_beta   90.00
_cell.angle_gamma   90.00
#
_symmetry.space_group_name_H-M   'P 1'
#
loop_
_entity.id
_entity.type
_entity.pdbx_description
1 polymer ?
#
loop_
_entity_poly.entity_id
_entity_poly.type
_entity_poly.pdbx_seq_one_letter_code
_entity_poly.pdbx_strand_id
1 'polypeptide(L)'
;MASMTIRNLDDGLKKRLRIRAAAHGRSMEDEARDILRAALSTGENRPANLAAAIRSRIVPLGGVELELPPPRGHARPTGFLRVIILDTNVLSELLAPAPSVAVETWLAEQQTAAVFATTVTGS
;
A
#
# COMPACT_ATOMS: atom_id res chain seq x y z
N MET A 1 0.76 19.45 -32.23
CA MET A 1 0.69 19.73 -30.77
C MET A 1 -0.77 19.73 -30.38
N ALA A 2 -1.20 18.80 -29.55
CA ALA A 2 -2.54 18.84 -28.96
C ALA A 2 -2.42 19.60 -27.63
N SER A 3 -3.15 20.70 -27.49
CA SER A 3 -3.23 21.47 -26.25
C SER A 3 -4.55 21.14 -25.55
N MET A 4 -4.49 20.84 -24.27
CA MET A 4 -5.65 20.56 -23.42
C MET A 4 -5.56 21.42 -22.17
N THR A 5 -6.62 22.15 -21.86
CA THR A 5 -6.71 22.98 -20.66
C THR A 5 -7.65 22.34 -19.65
N ILE A 6 -7.13 22.02 -18.47
CA ILE A 6 -7.93 21.54 -17.34
C ILE A 6 -8.35 22.75 -16.51
N ARG A 7 -9.65 23.06 -16.51
CA ARG A 7 -10.22 24.16 -15.72
C ARG A 7 -10.62 23.67 -14.32
N ASN A 8 -10.68 24.59 -13.36
CA ASN A 8 -11.07 24.32 -11.97
C ASN A 8 -10.27 23.17 -11.31
N LEU A 9 -8.97 23.11 -11.60
CA LEU A 9 -8.07 22.17 -10.92
C LEU A 9 -7.91 22.60 -9.46
N ASP A 10 -8.29 21.72 -8.54
CA ASP A 10 -8.12 21.94 -7.10
C ASP A 10 -6.69 22.36 -6.75
N ASP A 11 -6.54 23.35 -5.86
CA ASP A 11 -5.24 23.91 -5.48
C ASP A 11 -4.35 22.87 -4.78
N GLY A 12 -4.97 21.97 -4.00
CA GLY A 12 -4.27 20.83 -3.38
C GLY A 12 -3.71 19.89 -4.44
N LEU A 13 -4.50 19.57 -5.47
CA LEU A 13 -4.08 18.75 -6.59
C LEU A 13 -2.95 19.42 -7.41
N LYS A 14 -3.06 20.71 -7.68
CA LYS A 14 -2.02 21.51 -8.34
C LYS A 14 -0.71 21.50 -7.57
N LYS A 15 -0.76 21.66 -6.23
CA LYS A 15 0.41 21.61 -5.34
C LYS A 15 1.07 20.23 -5.37
N ARG A 16 0.28 19.17 -5.26
CA ARG A 16 0.78 17.78 -5.32
C ARG A 16 1.45 17.47 -6.64
N LEU A 17 0.86 17.92 -7.76
CA LEU A 17 1.45 17.76 -9.10
C LEU A 17 2.80 18.48 -9.18
N ARG A 18 2.90 19.70 -8.64
CA ARG A 18 4.16 20.47 -8.60
C ARG A 18 5.26 19.74 -7.82
N ILE A 19 4.92 19.26 -6.63
CA ILE A 19 5.87 18.54 -5.75
C ILE A 19 6.37 17.28 -6.45
N ARG A 20 5.47 16.51 -7.07
CA ARG A 20 5.81 15.28 -7.78
C ARG A 20 6.70 15.53 -9.00
N ALA A 21 6.38 16.55 -9.79
CA ALA A 21 7.19 16.95 -10.94
C ALA A 21 8.62 17.35 -10.51
N ALA A 22 8.75 18.12 -9.41
CA ALA A 22 10.05 18.49 -8.85
C ALA A 22 10.83 17.26 -8.35
N ALA A 23 10.16 16.31 -7.69
CA ALA A 23 10.79 15.07 -7.22
C ALA A 23 11.31 14.21 -8.38
N HIS A 24 10.63 14.22 -9.54
CA HIS A 24 11.06 13.50 -10.74
C HIS A 24 12.01 14.30 -11.64
N GLY A 25 12.32 15.56 -11.30
CA GLY A 25 13.19 16.43 -12.11
C GLY A 25 12.58 16.80 -13.48
N ARG A 26 11.26 16.89 -13.58
CA ARG A 26 10.54 17.19 -14.83
C ARG A 26 9.65 18.42 -14.71
N SER A 27 9.20 18.93 -15.85
CA SER A 27 8.20 19.99 -15.87
C SER A 27 6.85 19.48 -15.35
N MET A 28 6.00 20.39 -14.86
CA MET A 28 4.65 20.04 -14.42
C MET A 28 3.81 19.46 -15.56
N GLU A 29 4.00 19.94 -16.79
CA GLU A 29 3.31 19.45 -17.98
C GLU A 29 3.74 18.02 -18.32
N ASP A 30 5.04 17.74 -18.27
CA ASP A 30 5.55 16.39 -18.54
C ASP A 30 5.08 15.38 -17.49
N GLU A 31 5.05 15.78 -16.22
CA GLU A 31 4.49 14.93 -15.15
C GLU A 31 2.98 14.69 -15.37
N ALA A 32 2.22 15.72 -15.74
CA ALA A 32 0.80 15.57 -16.06
C ALA A 32 0.58 14.62 -17.25
N ARG A 33 1.39 14.75 -18.30
CA ARG A 33 1.35 13.87 -19.47
C ARG A 33 1.69 12.43 -19.11
N ASP A 34 2.67 12.23 -18.24
CA ASP A 34 3.06 10.89 -17.81
C ASP A 34 1.99 10.22 -16.95
N ILE A 35 1.38 10.98 -16.03
CA ILE A 35 0.23 10.51 -15.25
C ILE A 35 -0.94 10.12 -16.16
N LEU A 36 -1.29 10.97 -17.13
CA LEU A 36 -2.37 10.68 -18.08
C LEU A 36 -2.06 9.44 -18.91
N ARG A 37 -0.81 9.29 -19.39
CA ARG A 37 -0.37 8.10 -20.11
C ARG A 37 -0.52 6.85 -19.24
N ALA A 38 0.03 6.86 -18.03
CA ALA A 38 -0.04 5.72 -17.12
C ALA A 38 -1.48 5.35 -16.75
N ALA A 39 -2.33 6.34 -16.46
CA ALA A 39 -3.73 6.14 -16.11
C ALA A 39 -4.51 5.50 -17.26
N LEU A 40 -4.30 5.97 -18.50
CA LEU A 40 -4.98 5.44 -19.68
C LEU A 40 -4.43 4.08 -20.12
N SER A 41 -3.12 3.84 -19.99
CA SER A 41 -2.51 2.53 -20.22
C SER A 41 -3.00 1.45 -19.25
N THR A 42 -3.43 1.84 -18.05
CA THR A 42 -3.96 0.91 -17.05
C THR A 42 -5.38 0.44 -17.37
N GLY A 43 -6.11 1.16 -18.23
CA GLY A 43 -7.49 0.83 -18.63
C GLY A 43 -7.60 -0.34 -19.62
N GLU A 44 -6.58 -0.57 -20.45
CA GLU A 44 -6.65 -1.57 -21.53
C GLU A 44 -6.11 -2.95 -21.13
N ASN A 45 -5.34 -3.06 -20.05
CA ASN A 45 -4.62 -4.29 -19.75
C ASN A 45 -4.53 -4.59 -18.26
N ARG A 46 -5.59 -4.27 -17.50
CA ARG A 46 -5.72 -4.86 -16.17
C ARG A 46 -6.34 -6.25 -16.36
N PRO A 47 -5.58 -7.33 -16.13
CA PRO A 47 -6.16 -8.67 -16.16
C PRO A 47 -7.30 -8.70 -15.13
N ALA A 48 -8.47 -9.18 -15.55
CA ALA A 48 -9.69 -9.18 -14.73
C ALA A 48 -9.49 -9.84 -13.35
N ASN A 49 -8.47 -10.68 -13.22
CA ASN A 49 -7.99 -11.26 -11.97
C ASN A 49 -6.51 -11.67 -12.09
N LEU A 50 -5.89 -12.01 -10.96
CA LEU A 50 -4.50 -12.48 -10.88
C LEU A 50 -4.23 -13.68 -11.80
N ALA A 51 -5.17 -14.62 -11.92
CA ALA A 51 -5.01 -15.78 -12.79
C ALA A 51 -4.87 -15.39 -14.27
N ALA A 52 -5.65 -14.41 -14.74
CA ALA A 52 -5.51 -13.86 -16.08
C ALA A 52 -4.16 -13.14 -16.27
N ALA A 53 -3.64 -12.49 -15.23
CA ALA A 53 -2.34 -11.82 -15.24
C ALA A 53 -1.16 -12.79 -15.42
N ILE A 54 -1.28 -13.95 -14.78
CA ILE A 54 -0.29 -15.03 -14.84
C ILE A 54 -0.39 -15.70 -16.22
N ARG A 55 -1.60 -16.02 -16.69
CA ARG A 55 -1.81 -16.65 -18.00
C ARG A 55 -1.26 -15.79 -19.14
N SER A 56 -1.49 -14.48 -19.15
CA SER A 56 -1.00 -13.60 -20.22
C SER A 56 0.53 -13.58 -20.35
N ARG A 57 1.25 -13.86 -19.26
CA ARG A 57 2.72 -13.95 -19.25
C ARG A 57 3.24 -15.32 -19.67
N ILE A 58 2.51 -16.38 -19.35
CA ILE A 58 2.96 -17.77 -19.56
C ILE A 58 2.55 -18.32 -20.93
N VAL A 59 1.39 -17.92 -21.47
CA VAL A 59 0.88 -18.40 -22.78
C VAL A 59 1.85 -18.11 -23.93
N PRO A 60 2.45 -16.91 -24.07
CA PRO A 60 3.43 -16.66 -25.13
C PRO A 60 4.69 -17.52 -25.05
N LEU A 61 4.97 -18.10 -23.87
CA LEU A 61 6.10 -18.99 -23.62
C LEU A 61 5.76 -20.47 -23.89
N GLY A 62 4.54 -20.77 -24.35
CA GLY A 62 4.08 -22.12 -24.66
C GLY A 62 3.50 -22.90 -23.48
N GLY A 63 3.32 -22.27 -22.32
CA GLY A 63 2.95 -22.98 -21.10
C GLY A 63 4.15 -23.52 -20.33
N VAL A 64 4.00 -23.73 -19.03
CA VAL A 64 5.00 -24.41 -18.20
C VAL A 64 4.32 -25.51 -17.40
N GLU A 65 4.83 -26.73 -17.49
CA GLU A 65 4.46 -27.82 -16.60
C GLU A 65 5.44 -27.78 -15.42
N LEU A 66 4.91 -27.63 -14.21
CA LEU A 66 5.73 -27.54 -13.00
C LEU A 66 5.63 -28.87 -12.26
N GLU A 67 6.78 -29.52 -12.07
CA GLU A 67 6.86 -30.62 -11.11
C GLU A 67 6.65 -30.06 -9.71
N LEU A 68 5.45 -30.24 -9.18
CA LEU A 68 5.11 -29.79 -7.84
C LEU A 68 5.75 -30.75 -6.83
N PRO A 69 6.48 -30.25 -5.82
CA PRO A 69 6.98 -31.10 -4.75
C PRO A 69 5.80 -31.76 -4.00
N PRO A 70 6.02 -32.90 -3.33
CA PRO A 70 4.98 -33.57 -2.57
C PRO A 70 4.32 -32.57 -1.60
N PRO A 71 2.98 -32.62 -1.42
CA PRO A 71 2.27 -31.67 -0.59
C PRO A 71 2.91 -31.57 0.78
N ARG A 72 3.48 -30.41 1.11
CA ARG A 72 3.91 -30.14 2.48
C ARG A 72 2.62 -30.08 3.30
N GLY A 73 2.47 -30.99 4.25
CA GLY A 73 1.33 -30.98 5.17
C GLY A 73 1.15 -29.57 5.72
N HIS A 74 -0.07 -29.05 5.66
CA HIS A 74 -0.41 -27.74 6.20
C HIS A 74 0.05 -27.71 7.66
N ALA A 75 1.14 -26.98 7.95
CA ALA A 75 1.48 -26.67 9.32
C ALA A 75 0.31 -25.83 9.85
N ARG A 76 -0.60 -26.44 10.60
CA ARG A 76 -1.54 -25.68 11.42
C ARG A 76 -0.66 -24.80 12.31
N PRO A 77 -0.83 -23.47 12.32
CA PRO A 77 -0.18 -22.67 13.33
C PRO A 77 -0.73 -23.14 14.68
N THR A 78 0.03 -23.96 15.39
CA THR A 78 -0.23 -24.29 16.80
C THR A 78 0.26 -23.12 17.62
N GLY A 79 -0.58 -22.10 17.71
CA GLY A 79 -0.34 -20.92 18.52
C GLY A 79 -1.43 -19.89 18.28
N PHE A 80 -2.13 -19.48 19.34
CA PHE A 80 -2.90 -18.25 19.32
C PHE A 80 -1.91 -17.11 19.09
N LEU A 81 -1.99 -16.43 17.94
CA LEU A 81 -1.37 -15.13 17.78
C LEU A 81 -2.05 -14.19 18.78
N ARG A 82 -1.37 -13.89 19.89
CA ARG A 82 -1.83 -12.89 20.85
C ARG A 82 -1.56 -11.52 20.25
N VAL A 83 -2.53 -11.02 19.49
CA VAL A 83 -2.47 -9.70 18.84
C VAL A 83 -2.74 -8.64 19.89
N ILE A 84 -1.80 -7.71 20.08
CA ILE A 84 -2.01 -6.50 20.87
C ILE A 84 -2.59 -5.45 19.90
N ILE A 85 -3.87 -5.12 20.07
CA ILE A 85 -4.51 -4.00 19.37
C ILE A 85 -4.26 -2.75 20.20
N LEU A 86 -3.45 -1.82 19.67
CA LEU A 86 -3.25 -0.51 20.28
C LEU A 86 -4.36 0.44 19.83
N ASP A 87 -5.05 1.07 20.78
CA ASP A 87 -6.01 2.13 20.50
C ASP A 87 -5.31 3.39 19.96
N THR A 88 -6.02 4.20 19.16
CA THR A 88 -5.49 5.44 18.58
C THR A 88 -5.05 6.44 19.65
N ASN A 89 -5.68 6.44 20.81
CA ASN A 89 -5.30 7.30 21.94
C ASN A 89 -3.97 6.85 22.56
N VAL A 90 -3.75 5.55 22.67
CA VAL A 90 -2.48 4.99 23.18
C VAL A 90 -1.33 5.31 22.23
N LEU A 91 -1.55 5.16 20.92
CA LEU A 91 -0.56 5.53 19.90
C LEU A 91 -0.26 7.03 19.89
N SER A 92 -1.29 7.88 20.02
CA SER A 92 -1.13 9.33 20.05
C SER A 92 -0.35 9.79 21.30
N GLU A 93 -0.63 9.17 22.44
CA GLU A 93 0.08 9.44 23.71
C GLU A 93 1.55 9.00 23.63
N LEU A 94 1.85 7.84 23.04
CA LEU A 94 3.23 7.38 22.82
C LEU A 94 4.04 8.27 21.88
N LEU A 95 3.37 9.01 20.98
CA LEU A 95 4.01 9.95 20.06
C LEU A 95 4.15 11.37 20.64
N ALA A 96 3.62 11.63 21.83
CA ALA A 96 3.78 12.91 22.51
C ALA A 96 5.25 13.11 22.97
N PRO A 97 5.75 14.36 23.05
CA PRO A 97 7.12 14.64 23.47
C PRO A 97 7.43 14.23 24.92
N ALA A 98 6.41 14.01 25.74
CA ALA A 98 6.50 13.46 27.09
C ALA A 98 5.27 12.57 27.34
N PRO A 99 5.31 11.28 26.98
CA PRO A 99 4.19 10.36 27.16
C PRO A 99 3.91 10.11 28.65
N SER A 100 2.65 9.83 28.98
CA SER A 100 2.26 9.40 30.32
C SER A 100 2.95 8.11 30.76
N VAL A 101 3.53 8.14 31.97
CA VAL A 101 4.16 6.98 32.64
C VAL A 101 3.21 5.79 32.72
N ALA A 102 1.89 6.03 32.82
CA ALA A 102 0.89 4.96 32.85
C ALA A 102 0.84 4.19 31.51
N VAL A 103 0.98 4.88 30.38
CA VAL A 103 0.99 4.26 29.04
C VAL A 103 2.30 3.51 28.79
N GLU A 104 3.42 4.09 29.21
CA GLU A 104 4.72 3.43 29.10
C GLU A 104 4.80 2.15 29.94
N THR A 105 4.33 2.21 31.18
CA THR A 105 4.32 1.05 32.10
C THR A 105 3.42 -0.05 31.58
N TRP A 106 2.21 0.31 31.14
CA TRP A 106 1.26 -0.65 30.56
C TRP A 106 1.81 -1.33 29.29
N LEU A 107 2.52 -0.58 28.44
CA LEU A 107 3.15 -1.13 27.23
C LEU A 107 4.32 -2.06 27.57
N ALA A 108 5.15 -1.71 28.56
CA ALA A 108 6.28 -2.51 29.01
C ALA A 108 5.85 -3.87 29.62
N GLU A 109 4.63 -3.95 30.16
CA GLU A 109 4.04 -5.19 30.67
C GLU A 109 3.54 -6.13 29.55
N GLN A 110 3.46 -5.67 28.30
CA GLN A 110 3.01 -6.50 27.19
C GLN A 110 4.12 -7.41 26.65
N GLN A 111 3.83 -8.70 26.53
CA GLN A 111 4.77 -9.70 26.00
C GLN A 111 4.96 -9.48 24.49
N THR A 112 6.17 -9.09 24.04
CA THR A 112 6.49 -8.77 22.65
C THR A 112 6.35 -9.99 21.71
N ALA A 113 5.15 -10.22 21.21
CA ALA A 113 4.88 -11.10 20.07
C ALA A 113 4.21 -10.26 18.98
N ALA A 114 5.02 -9.83 18.00
CA ALA A 114 4.63 -9.13 16.78
C ALA A 114 3.59 -7.99 16.97
N VAL A 115 4.07 -6.80 17.32
CA VAL A 115 3.24 -5.58 17.35
C VAL A 115 2.88 -5.18 15.93
N PHE A 116 1.60 -5.25 15.57
CA PHE A 116 1.06 -4.68 14.34
C PHE A 116 0.12 -3.53 14.71
N ALA A 117 0.42 -2.31 14.26
CA ALA A 117 -0.48 -1.18 14.43
C ALA A 117 -1.62 -1.29 13.42
N THR A 118 -2.85 -1.53 13.88
CA THR A 118 -4.06 -1.39 13.07
C THR A 118 -4.97 -0.38 13.75
N THR A 119 -5.43 0.62 12.99
CA THR A 119 -6.38 1.62 13.48
C THR A 119 -7.78 1.01 13.51
N VAL A 120 -8.37 0.85 14.68
CA VAL A 120 -9.81 0.60 14.82
C VAL A 120 -10.49 1.96 15.00
N THR A 121 -11.13 2.47 13.97
CA THR A 121 -11.99 3.65 14.07
C THR A 121 -13.36 3.17 14.55
N GLY A 122 -13.68 3.41 15.83
CA GLY A 122 -15.05 3.23 16.33
C GLY A 122 -16.02 4.12 15.55
N SER A 123 -17.16 3.54 15.13
CA SER A 123 -18.28 4.27 14.54
C SER A 123 -19.02 5.11 15.59
#